data_AF-A0A1S8JSC7-F1
#
_entry.id   AF-A0A1S8JSC7-F1
#
_cell.length_a   1.000
_cell.length_b   1.000
_cell.length_c   1.000
_cell.angle_alpha   90.00
_cell.angle_beta   90.00
_cell.angle_gamma   90.00
#
_symmetry.space_group_name_H-M   'P 1'
#
loop_
_entity.id
_entity.type
_entity.pdbx_description
1 polymer ?
#
loop_
_entity_poly.entity_id
_entity_poly.type
_entity_poly.pdbx_seq_one_letter_code
_entity_poly.pdbx_strand_id
1 'polypeptide(L)'
;EDTLSVTMEDMIHHTRAVTRGAKNTLVVADMPFMSYQTSVYDSVVNAGRLIKEGRAQVVKLEGGIEVCDKIEAIVKASIPVMAHIGLTPQSVNAFGGFKVQGKDKEAAKELIRAAKAVEKAG
;
A
#
# COMPACT_ATOMS: atom_id res chain seq x y z
N GLU A 1 4.90 -4.96 18.36
CA GLU A 1 3.45 -5.28 18.43
C GLU A 1 2.64 -4.53 17.35
N ASP A 2 3.29 -3.72 16.51
CA ASP A 2 2.70 -3.07 15.34
C ASP A 2 3.53 -3.39 14.08
N THR A 3 3.18 -2.77 12.94
CA THR A 3 3.87 -2.93 11.64
C THR A 3 4.79 -1.76 11.30
N LEU A 4 5.00 -0.80 12.21
CA LEU A 4 5.75 0.43 11.92
C LEU A 4 7.26 0.21 11.83
N SER A 5 7.77 -0.84 12.48
CA SER A 5 9.20 -1.19 12.43
C SER A 5 9.62 -2.03 11.23
N VAL A 6 8.66 -2.49 10.40
CA VAL A 6 8.95 -3.29 9.21
C VAL A 6 9.62 -2.43 8.16
N THR A 7 10.75 -2.89 7.63
CA THR A 7 11.56 -2.15 6.65
C THR A 7 11.30 -2.60 5.22
N MET A 8 11.80 -1.81 4.26
CA MET A 8 11.85 -2.23 2.85
C MET A 8 12.64 -3.54 2.66
N GLU A 9 13.73 -3.74 3.41
CA GLU A 9 14.56 -4.93 3.29
C GLU A 9 13.83 -6.19 3.79
N ASP A 10 13.04 -6.06 4.86
CA ASP A 10 12.18 -7.15 5.36
C ASP A 10 11.15 -7.55 4.29
N MET A 11 10.46 -6.56 3.72
CA MET A 11 9.45 -6.81 2.68
C MET A 11 10.04 -7.43 1.42
N ILE A 12 11.21 -6.96 0.97
CA ILE A 12 11.93 -7.54 -0.18
C ILE A 12 12.35 -8.99 0.12
N HIS A 13 12.91 -9.25 1.31
CA HIS A 13 13.33 -10.58 1.71
C HIS A 13 12.18 -11.59 1.65
N HIS A 14 11.06 -11.25 2.30
CA HIS A 14 9.88 -12.13 2.35
C HIS A 14 9.20 -12.28 1.00
N THR A 15 9.04 -11.20 0.24
CA THR A 15 8.46 -11.25 -1.10
C THR A 15 9.27 -12.18 -2.00
N ARG A 16 10.60 -12.08 -1.98
CA ARG A 16 11.49 -12.96 -2.75
C ARG A 16 11.40 -14.42 -2.31
N ALA A 17 11.17 -14.68 -1.03
CA ALA A 17 10.95 -16.04 -0.53
C ALA A 17 9.64 -16.63 -1.06
N VAL A 18 8.55 -15.86 -1.01
CA VAL A 18 7.22 -16.26 -1.49
C VAL A 18 7.22 -16.51 -2.99
N THR A 19 7.78 -15.59 -3.79
CA THR A 19 7.79 -15.69 -5.27
C THR A 19 8.62 -16.87 -5.80
N ARG A 20 9.53 -17.42 -4.99
CA ARG A 20 10.19 -18.69 -5.32
C ARG A 20 9.25 -19.89 -5.25
N GLY A 21 8.32 -19.92 -4.30
CA GLY A 21 7.37 -21.02 -4.11
C GLY A 21 6.05 -20.86 -4.88
N ALA A 22 5.56 -19.63 -5.01
CA ALA A 22 4.23 -19.33 -5.54
C ALA A 22 4.24 -19.02 -7.05
N LYS A 23 4.51 -20.03 -7.90
CA LYS A 23 4.72 -19.83 -9.35
C LYS A 23 3.49 -19.37 -10.13
N ASN A 24 2.29 -19.76 -9.70
CA ASN A 24 1.03 -19.51 -10.41
C ASN A 24 0.08 -18.62 -9.61
N THR A 25 0.61 -17.82 -8.68
CA THR A 25 -0.17 -16.97 -7.78
C THR A 25 0.20 -15.51 -8.01
N LEU A 26 -0.79 -14.62 -7.95
CA LEU A 26 -0.56 -13.18 -7.90
C LEU A 26 0.07 -12.83 -6.54
N VAL A 27 1.35 -12.43 -6.52
CA VAL A 27 2.01 -11.98 -5.30
C VAL A 27 1.90 -10.47 -5.20
N VAL A 28 1.23 -10.02 -4.14
CA VAL A 28 1.10 -8.62 -3.76
C VAL A 28 2.07 -8.34 -2.62
N ALA A 29 2.96 -7.37 -2.77
CA ALA A 29 3.90 -6.96 -1.73
C ALA A 29 3.45 -5.64 -1.11
N ASP A 30 3.40 -5.58 0.22
CA ASP A 30 3.07 -4.35 0.92
C ASP A 30 4.21 -3.34 0.89
N MET A 31 3.89 -2.08 0.69
CA MET A 31 4.81 -0.96 0.88
C MET A 31 4.83 -0.62 2.38
N PRO A 32 5.95 -0.83 3.10
CA PRO A 32 6.00 -0.61 4.54
C PRO A 32 5.87 0.88 4.89
N PHE A 33 5.62 1.17 6.17
CA PHE A 33 5.52 2.53 6.67
C PHE A 33 6.76 3.37 6.29
N MET A 34 6.54 4.64 5.94
CA MET A 34 7.54 5.58 5.43
C MET A 34 8.20 5.24 4.09
N SER A 35 7.79 4.16 3.40
CA SER A 35 8.33 3.85 2.05
C SER A 35 7.63 4.59 0.92
N TYR A 36 6.44 5.17 1.15
CA TYR A 36 5.68 5.93 0.14
C TYR A 36 5.16 7.28 0.66
N GLN A 37 5.07 7.45 1.97
CA GLN A 37 4.53 8.67 2.58
C GLN A 37 5.48 9.87 2.43
N THR A 38 6.77 9.63 2.22
CA THR A 38 7.80 10.70 2.17
C THR A 38 7.70 11.55 0.92
N SER A 39 7.46 10.94 -0.25
CA SER A 39 7.31 11.64 -1.51
C SER A 39 6.76 10.73 -2.61
N VAL A 40 6.26 11.34 -3.71
CA VAL A 40 5.91 10.61 -4.94
C VAL A 40 7.12 9.88 -5.52
N TYR A 41 8.31 10.50 -5.47
CA TYR A 41 9.54 9.89 -5.97
C TYR A 41 9.88 8.61 -5.20
N ASP A 42 9.91 8.68 -3.87
CA ASP A 42 10.24 7.52 -3.02
C ASP A 42 9.20 6.41 -3.20
N SER A 43 7.92 6.77 -3.37
CA SER A 43 6.85 5.81 -3.66
C SER A 43 7.15 4.98 -4.90
N VAL A 44 7.52 5.64 -6.02
CA VAL A 44 7.84 4.95 -7.27
C VAL A 44 9.12 4.12 -7.15
N VAL A 45 10.16 4.67 -6.51
CA VAL A 45 11.43 3.97 -6.31
C VAL A 45 11.21 2.69 -5.49
N ASN A 46 10.54 2.80 -4.34
CA ASN A 46 10.33 1.67 -3.44
C ASN A 46 9.36 0.63 -4.02
N ALA A 47 8.30 1.06 -4.72
CA ALA A 47 7.44 0.14 -5.48
C ALA A 47 8.27 -0.63 -6.51
N GLY A 48 9.14 0.05 -7.26
CA GLY A 48 10.06 -0.57 -8.21
C GLY A 48 11.01 -1.58 -7.57
N ARG A 49 11.47 -1.35 -6.34
CA ARG A 49 12.30 -2.32 -5.61
C ARG A 49 11.54 -3.61 -5.28
N LEU A 50 10.28 -3.51 -4.81
CA LEU A 50 9.45 -4.69 -4.51
C LEU A 50 9.18 -5.55 -5.77
N ILE A 51 9.02 -4.91 -6.93
CA ILE A 51 8.87 -5.62 -8.21
C ILE A 51 10.22 -6.23 -8.65
N LYS A 52 11.31 -5.45 -8.71
CA LYS A 52 12.59 -5.91 -9.26
C LYS A 52 13.32 -6.91 -8.36
N GLU A 53 13.41 -6.61 -7.07
CA GLU A 53 14.20 -7.37 -6.09
C GLU A 53 13.33 -8.44 -5.41
N GLY A 54 12.09 -8.08 -5.06
CA GLY A 54 11.11 -8.97 -4.44
C GLY A 54 10.43 -9.92 -5.43
N ARG A 55 10.35 -9.53 -6.71
CA ARG A 55 9.63 -10.25 -7.79
C ARG A 55 8.11 -10.30 -7.60
N ALA A 56 7.54 -9.36 -6.83
CA ALA A 56 6.09 -9.19 -6.77
C ALA A 56 5.53 -8.75 -8.12
N GLN A 57 4.23 -8.98 -8.33
CA GLN A 57 3.50 -8.51 -9.50
C GLN A 57 2.69 -7.23 -9.22
N VAL A 58 2.38 -6.97 -7.95
CA VAL A 58 1.56 -5.84 -7.49
C VAL A 58 2.15 -5.29 -6.20
N VAL A 59 2.06 -3.98 -5.98
CA VAL A 59 2.35 -3.37 -4.67
C VAL A 59 1.07 -2.95 -3.96
N LYS A 60 1.01 -3.07 -2.64
CA LYS A 60 -0.07 -2.52 -1.81
C LYS A 60 0.44 -1.30 -1.07
N LEU A 61 -0.38 -0.25 -0.95
CA LEU A 61 -0.12 0.88 -0.05
C LEU A 61 -1.40 1.28 0.68
N GLU A 62 -1.24 1.95 1.83
CA GLU A 62 -2.37 2.35 2.67
C GLU A 62 -2.69 3.83 2.51
N GLY A 63 -3.98 4.16 2.42
CA GLY A 63 -4.45 5.53 2.30
C GLY A 63 -5.55 5.69 1.27
N GLY A 64 -6.31 6.77 1.41
CA GLY A 64 -7.40 7.15 0.52
C GLY A 64 -6.99 8.24 -0.48
N ILE A 65 -7.64 9.40 -0.37
CA ILE A 65 -7.47 10.51 -1.32
C ILE A 65 -6.03 11.07 -1.28
N GLU A 66 -5.42 11.08 -0.10
CA GLU A 66 -4.11 11.64 0.20
C GLU A 66 -2.93 10.90 -0.46
N VAL A 67 -3.16 9.68 -0.96
CA VAL A 67 -2.16 8.86 -1.66
C VAL A 67 -2.43 8.74 -3.17
N CYS A 68 -3.47 9.37 -3.70
CA CYS A 68 -3.85 9.25 -5.12
C CYS A 68 -2.73 9.70 -6.07
N ASP A 69 -1.98 10.75 -5.74
CA ASP A 69 -0.82 11.21 -6.50
C ASP A 69 0.33 10.17 -6.53
N LYS A 70 0.48 9.38 -5.46
CA LYS A 70 1.46 8.28 -5.40
C LYS A 70 0.99 7.11 -6.25
N ILE A 71 -0.28 6.72 -6.14
CA ILE A 71 -0.90 5.65 -6.95
C ILE A 71 -0.74 5.97 -8.43
N GLU A 72 -1.14 7.18 -8.85
CA GLU A 72 -1.05 7.62 -10.24
C GLU A 72 0.39 7.54 -10.77
N ALA A 73 1.38 7.97 -9.98
CA ALA A 73 2.77 7.91 -10.37
C ALA A 73 3.31 6.46 -10.47
N ILE A 74 2.95 5.58 -9.54
CA ILE A 74 3.35 4.17 -9.56
C ILE A 74 2.73 3.45 -10.77
N VAL A 75 1.45 3.69 -11.05
CA VAL A 75 0.75 3.12 -12.21
C VAL A 75 1.34 3.65 -13.52
N LYS A 76 1.66 4.96 -13.62
CA LYS A 76 2.38 5.52 -14.78
C LYS A 76 3.76 4.89 -14.99
N ALA A 77 4.41 4.45 -13.92
CA ALA A 77 5.65 3.67 -13.98
C ALA A 77 5.44 2.18 -14.35
N SER A 78 4.23 1.80 -14.77
CA SER A 78 3.82 0.44 -15.17
C SER A 78 3.85 -0.58 -14.03
N ILE A 79 3.61 -0.13 -12.79
CA ILE A 79 3.51 -1.02 -11.62
C ILE A 79 2.06 -1.05 -11.15
N PRO A 80 1.40 -2.24 -11.13
CA PRO A 80 0.05 -2.37 -10.59
C PRO A 80 -0.02 -2.08 -9.10
N VAL A 81 -1.10 -1.43 -8.65
CA VAL A 81 -1.30 -1.04 -7.25
C VAL A 81 -2.59 -1.65 -6.68
N MET A 82 -2.51 -2.12 -5.44
CA MET A 82 -3.64 -2.46 -4.60
C MET A 82 -3.78 -1.39 -3.50
N ALA A 83 -4.83 -0.59 -3.55
CA ALA A 83 -5.09 0.40 -2.50
C ALA A 83 -5.72 -0.26 -1.26
N HIS A 84 -5.22 0.07 -0.08
CA HIS A 84 -5.82 -0.32 1.21
C HIS A 84 -6.44 0.90 1.90
N ILE A 85 -7.76 0.94 1.96
CA ILE A 85 -8.55 1.99 2.62
C ILE A 85 -9.26 1.43 3.87
N GLY A 86 -9.80 2.32 4.71
CA GLY A 86 -10.51 1.93 5.93
C GLY A 86 -9.56 1.89 7.11
N LEU A 87 -9.49 0.77 7.82
CA LEU A 87 -8.54 0.61 8.91
C LEU A 87 -7.15 0.34 8.33
N THR A 88 -6.27 1.34 8.38
CA THR A 88 -4.88 1.27 7.91
C THR A 88 -3.92 1.10 9.10
N PRO A 89 -3.40 -0.12 9.36
CA PRO A 89 -2.48 -0.40 10.48
C PRO A 89 -1.27 0.54 10.58
N GLN A 90 -0.74 1.04 9.46
CA GLN A 90 0.39 1.98 9.48
C GLN A 90 0.02 3.35 10.09
N SER A 91 -1.28 3.61 10.30
CA SER A 91 -1.81 4.79 10.97
C SER A 91 -2.29 4.50 12.40
N VAL A 92 -1.89 3.37 13.01
CA VAL A 92 -2.36 2.94 14.34
C VAL A 92 -2.20 4.02 15.42
N ASN A 93 -1.12 4.80 15.39
CA ASN A 93 -0.87 5.89 16.32
C ASN A 93 -1.85 7.06 16.13
N ALA A 94 -2.24 7.36 14.88
CA ALA A 94 -3.24 8.39 14.58
C ALA A 94 -4.65 7.97 15.00
N PHE A 95 -4.98 6.67 14.87
CA PHE A 95 -6.27 6.13 15.31
C PHE A 95 -6.36 5.88 16.83
N GLY A 96 -5.22 5.81 17.51
CA GLY A 96 -5.13 5.36 18.90
C GLY A 96 -5.58 3.91 19.05
N GLY A 97 -5.10 3.03 18.16
CA GLY A 97 -5.39 1.59 18.14
C GLY A 97 -6.23 1.10 16.96
N PHE A 98 -6.49 -0.21 16.93
CA PHE A 98 -7.27 -0.86 15.86
C PHE A 98 -8.78 -0.67 16.05
N LYS A 99 -9.32 0.40 15.46
CA LYS A 99 -10.75 0.75 15.56
C LYS A 99 -11.44 0.54 14.21
N VAL A 100 -12.63 -0.05 14.25
CA VAL A 100 -13.50 -0.20 13.07
C VAL A 100 -13.83 1.17 12.47
N GLN A 101 -13.64 1.32 11.16
CA GLN A 101 -13.92 2.53 10.38
C GLN A 101 -15.28 2.44 9.68
N GLY A 102 -15.86 3.59 9.31
CA GLY A 102 -17.14 3.63 8.56
C GLY A 102 -18.38 3.28 9.38
N LYS A 103 -18.36 3.52 10.71
CA LYS A 103 -19.48 3.16 11.61
C LYS A 103 -20.71 4.04 11.45
N ASP A 104 -20.52 5.32 11.12
CA ASP A 104 -21.60 6.26 10.86
C ASP A 104 -21.72 6.57 9.37
N LYS A 105 -22.85 7.18 9.00
CA LYS A 105 -23.21 7.45 7.60
C LYS A 105 -22.19 8.36 6.91
N GLU A 106 -21.62 9.34 7.60
CA GLU A 106 -20.68 10.27 7.00
C GLU A 106 -19.30 9.60 6.81
N ALA A 107 -18.83 8.86 7.81
CA ALA A 107 -17.62 8.05 7.70
C ALA A 107 -17.72 6.98 6.59
N ALA A 108 -18.89 6.35 6.42
CA ALA A 108 -19.13 5.40 5.33
C ALA A 108 -19.08 6.08 3.95
N LYS A 109 -19.65 7.29 3.83
CA LYS A 109 -19.56 8.09 2.58
C LYS A 109 -18.13 8.52 2.28
N GLU A 110 -17.34 8.88 3.28
CA GLU A 110 -15.91 9.18 3.11
C GLU A 110 -15.16 7.96 2.58
N LEU A 111 -15.43 6.76 3.13
CA LEU A 111 -14.81 5.52 2.66
C LEU A 111 -15.16 5.21 1.20
N ILE A 112 -16.41 5.41 0.79
CA ILE A 112 -16.84 5.26 -0.61
C ILE A 112 -16.14 6.30 -1.52
N ARG A 113 -15.98 7.54 -1.04
CA ARG A 113 -15.26 8.58 -1.78
C ARG A 113 -13.79 8.23 -1.95
N ALA A 114 -13.13 7.75 -0.89
CA ALA A 114 -11.76 7.27 -0.94
C ALA A 114 -11.62 6.11 -1.94
N ALA A 115 -12.52 5.11 -1.90
CA ALA A 115 -12.53 3.98 -2.83
C ALA A 115 -12.58 4.43 -4.30
N LYS A 116 -13.50 5.35 -4.62
CA LYS A 116 -13.62 5.90 -5.99
C LYS A 116 -12.42 6.75 -6.39
N ALA A 117 -11.80 7.46 -5.44
CA ALA A 117 -10.64 8.29 -5.72
C ALA A 117 -9.42 7.44 -6.06
N VAL A 118 -9.15 6.39 -5.28
CA VAL A 118 -8.03 5.49 -5.54
C VAL A 118 -8.23 4.69 -6.84
N GLU A 119 -9.46 4.22 -7.12
CA GLU A 119 -9.82 3.59 -8.40
C GLU A 119 -9.55 4.52 -9.60
N LYS A 120 -9.86 5.81 -9.46
CA LYS A 120 -9.62 6.80 -10.52
C LYS A 120 -8.14 7.09 -10.72
N ALA A 121 -7.32 6.95 -9.69
CA ALA A 121 -5.87 7.18 -9.77
C ALA A 121 -5.14 6.09 -10.57
N GLY A 122 -5.72 4.89 -10.67
CA GLY A 122 -5.25 3.76 -11.48
C GLY A 122 -5.35 2.44 -10.74
#